data_AF-A0A6P0T758-F1
#
_entry.id   AF-A0A6P0T758-F1
#
_cell.length_a   1.000
_cell.length_b   1.000
_cell.length_c   1.000
_cell.angle_alpha   90.00
_cell.angle_beta   90.00
_cell.angle_gamma   90.00
#
_symmetry.space_group_name_H-M   'P 1'
#
loop_
_entity.id
_entity.type
_entity.pdbx_description
1 polymer ?
#
loop_
_entity_poly.entity_id
_entity_poly.type
_entity_poly.pdbx_seq_one_letter_code
_entity_poly.pdbx_strand_id
1 'polypeptide(L)'
;MKKLKPSDWSRAIVLPISTMFSQAVSGFGGKTRRKVQILKEALADANTQCDRLRQEMQELVHYTDAELKQMKQERDRAIRERDELHLKVLLLEEELESATHLLDSSLTAEPAARETIMPPPVSALPPTTSAIAPATPESHSPLSTEPSASEDIPASPPESHLPQLDLSEFRLALVGGHPSTRRGVIQELQMHYGLKHFVEIPRMSEANTSRNRVKSKIHRCNLVVLITGYMSHRLTEIVFSLKDAGMLAGDVLQLSCKGKSGVLRGILEHVKSKTT
;
A
#
# COMPACT_ATOMS: atom_id res chain seq x y z
N MET A 1 39.68 -0.16 1.40
CA MET A 1 39.39 -1.43 2.10
C MET A 1 39.04 -2.48 1.05
N LYS A 2 39.89 -3.50 0.85
CA LYS A 2 39.64 -4.58 -0.13
C LYS A 2 38.61 -5.54 0.47
N LYS A 3 37.45 -5.69 -0.17
CA LYS A 3 36.43 -6.67 0.23
C LYS A 3 36.96 -8.06 -0.05
N LEU A 4 37.32 -8.80 1.00
CA LEU A 4 37.65 -10.22 0.92
C LEU A 4 36.42 -11.00 0.46
N LYS A 5 36.61 -11.92 -0.50
CA LYS A 5 35.52 -12.74 -1.00
C LYS A 5 35.11 -13.78 0.07
N PRO A 6 33.82 -14.09 0.22
CA PRO A 6 33.33 -15.06 1.22
C PRO A 6 33.99 -16.45 1.11
N SER A 7 34.53 -16.80 -0.07
CA SER A 7 35.22 -18.06 -0.33
C SER A 7 36.57 -18.23 0.38
N ASP A 8 37.19 -17.14 0.84
CA ASP A 8 38.54 -17.20 1.44
C ASP A 8 38.52 -17.54 2.93
N TRP A 9 37.37 -17.33 3.60
CA TRP A 9 37.21 -17.59 5.03
C TRP A 9 37.17 -19.09 5.35
N SER A 10 36.55 -19.88 4.49
CA SER A 10 36.41 -21.33 4.68
C SER A 10 37.74 -22.08 4.54
N ARG A 11 38.72 -21.55 3.79
CA ARG A 11 40.05 -22.17 3.67
C ARG A 11 40.99 -21.84 4.85
N ALA A 12 40.87 -20.64 5.44
CA ALA A 12 41.80 -20.17 6.47
C ALA A 12 41.56 -20.82 7.86
N ILE A 13 40.32 -21.20 8.18
CA ILE A 13 39.96 -21.67 9.54
C ILE A 13 39.82 -23.20 9.61
N VAL A 14 39.39 -23.87 8.54
CA VAL A 14 39.01 -25.29 8.61
C VAL A 14 40.22 -26.25 8.53
N LEU A 15 41.28 -25.88 7.81
CA LEU A 15 42.44 -26.74 7.61
C LEU A 15 43.32 -26.97 8.86
N PRO A 16 43.57 -25.98 9.75
CA PRO A 16 44.41 -26.19 10.93
C PRO A 16 43.75 -27.08 12.00
N ILE A 17 42.42 -27.10 12.07
CA ILE A 17 41.70 -27.82 13.14
C ILE A 17 41.70 -29.33 12.88
N SER A 18 41.62 -29.77 11.61
CA SER A 18 41.57 -31.20 11.29
C SER A 18 42.92 -31.92 11.48
N THR A 19 44.03 -31.21 11.27
CA THR A 19 45.38 -31.76 11.45
C THR A 19 45.72 -31.94 12.93
N MET A 20 45.35 -30.98 13.79
CA MET A 20 45.54 -31.09 15.24
C MET A 20 44.71 -32.23 15.85
N PHE A 21 43.48 -32.43 15.36
CA PHE A 21 42.64 -33.52 15.86
C PHE A 21 43.18 -34.89 15.46
N SER A 22 43.74 -35.04 14.25
CA SER A 22 44.30 -36.31 13.78
C SER A 22 45.54 -36.73 14.57
N GLN A 23 46.34 -35.77 15.02
CA GLN A 23 47.58 -36.02 15.77
C GLN A 23 47.34 -36.39 17.24
N ALA A 24 46.24 -35.92 17.85
CA ALA A 24 45.89 -36.22 19.23
C ALA A 24 45.26 -37.62 19.43
N VAL A 25 44.72 -38.23 18.37
CA VAL A 25 43.91 -39.47 18.47
C VAL A 25 44.76 -40.74 18.30
N SER A 26 46.03 -40.63 17.88
CA SER A 26 46.92 -41.78 17.61
C SER A 26 47.44 -42.52 18.87
N GLY A 27 47.30 -41.95 20.07
CA GLY A 27 47.84 -42.50 21.32
C GLY A 27 46.92 -43.39 22.16
N PHE A 28 45.64 -43.59 21.77
CA PHE A 28 44.64 -44.21 22.65
C PHE A 28 44.27 -45.64 22.25
N GLY A 29 44.37 -46.58 23.20
CA GLY A 29 44.20 -48.03 23.01
C GLY A 29 42.83 -48.52 22.48
N GLY A 30 42.71 -49.83 22.20
CA GLY A 30 41.65 -50.43 21.35
C GLY A 30 40.17 -50.14 21.66
N LYS A 31 39.80 -49.74 22.89
CA LYS A 31 38.43 -49.25 23.19
C LYS A 31 38.11 -47.93 22.46
N THR A 32 39.13 -47.13 22.18
CA THR A 32 39.02 -45.87 21.46
C THR A 32 38.77 -46.09 19.97
N ARG A 33 39.26 -47.19 19.38
CA ARG A 33 39.02 -47.51 17.97
C ARG A 33 37.53 -47.66 17.63
N ARG A 34 36.74 -48.30 18.51
CA ARG A 34 35.28 -48.42 18.32
C ARG A 34 34.59 -47.06 18.40
N LYS A 35 34.95 -46.22 19.38
CA LYS A 35 34.40 -44.86 19.51
C LYS A 35 34.74 -43.98 18.30
N VAL A 36 35.98 -44.08 17.79
CA VAL A 36 36.41 -43.38 16.58
C VAL A 36 35.61 -43.84 15.37
N GLN A 37 35.32 -45.15 15.25
CA GLN A 37 34.51 -45.65 14.14
C GLN A 37 33.07 -45.12 14.19
N ILE A 38 32.44 -45.12 15.37
CA ILE A 38 31.09 -44.55 15.57
C ILE A 38 31.08 -43.05 15.23
N LEU A 39 32.09 -42.30 15.67
CA LEU A 39 32.20 -40.87 15.35
C LEU A 39 32.42 -40.63 13.85
N LYS A 40 33.17 -41.51 13.16
CA LYS A 40 33.34 -41.42 11.71
C LYS A 40 32.05 -41.68 10.96
N GLU A 41 31.26 -42.65 11.38
CA GLU A 41 29.94 -42.95 10.82
C GLU A 41 28.98 -41.78 11.05
N ALA A 42 28.88 -41.30 12.28
CA ALA A 42 28.06 -40.12 12.61
C ALA A 42 28.48 -38.86 11.83
N LEU A 43 29.79 -38.66 11.60
CA LEU A 43 30.28 -37.54 10.78
C LEU A 43 29.92 -37.71 9.29
N ALA A 44 29.97 -38.94 8.77
CA ALA A 44 29.54 -39.24 7.40
C ALA A 44 28.04 -38.97 7.24
N ASP A 45 27.21 -39.43 8.18
CA ASP A 45 25.77 -39.17 8.19
C ASP A 45 25.47 -37.66 8.27
N ALA A 46 26.13 -36.93 9.17
CA ALA A 46 25.96 -35.48 9.29
C ALA A 46 26.35 -34.74 8.00
N ASN A 47 27.41 -35.17 7.31
CA ASN A 47 27.81 -34.58 6.02
C ASN A 47 26.75 -34.84 4.94
N THR A 48 26.23 -36.07 4.84
CA THR A 48 25.16 -36.38 3.87
C THR A 48 23.89 -35.56 4.13
N GLN A 49 23.53 -35.33 5.40
CA GLN A 49 22.42 -34.45 5.76
C GLN A 49 22.67 -32.98 5.37
N CYS A 50 23.89 -32.47 5.59
CA CYS A 50 24.25 -31.12 5.18
C CYS A 50 24.21 -30.94 3.65
N ASP A 51 24.68 -31.94 2.90
CA ASP A 51 24.64 -31.91 1.44
C ASP A 51 23.20 -31.98 0.91
N ARG A 52 22.34 -32.79 1.54
CA ARG A 52 20.90 -32.83 1.24
C ARG A 52 20.23 -31.47 1.51
N LEU A 53 20.45 -30.86 2.67
CA LEU A 53 19.89 -29.54 2.99
C LEU A 53 20.39 -28.46 2.02
N ARG A 54 21.66 -28.54 1.59
CA ARG A 54 22.20 -27.63 0.58
C ARG A 54 21.50 -27.80 -0.76
N GLN A 55 21.20 -29.03 -1.16
CA GLN A 55 20.44 -29.32 -2.38
C GLN A 55 19.00 -28.78 -2.28
N GLU A 56 18.29 -29.08 -1.19
CA GLU A 56 16.91 -28.59 -0.97
C GLU A 56 16.85 -27.06 -0.96
N MET A 57 17.86 -26.39 -0.38
CA MET A 57 17.97 -24.93 -0.42
C MET A 57 18.20 -24.40 -1.85
N GLN A 58 19.03 -25.08 -2.66
CA GLN A 58 19.24 -24.69 -4.06
C GLN A 58 17.98 -24.86 -4.90
N GLU A 59 17.25 -25.96 -4.71
CA GLU A 59 15.98 -26.22 -5.37
C GLU A 59 14.93 -25.16 -5.02
N LEU A 60 14.85 -24.77 -3.73
CA LEU A 60 13.95 -23.71 -3.28
C LEU A 60 14.31 -22.35 -3.90
N VAL A 61 15.60 -22.00 -3.99
CA VAL A 61 16.04 -20.77 -4.66
C VAL A 61 15.64 -20.78 -6.13
N HIS A 62 15.89 -21.89 -6.84
CA HIS A 62 15.50 -22.05 -8.25
C HIS A 62 13.98 -21.93 -8.45
N TYR A 63 13.18 -22.50 -7.55
CA TYR A 63 11.74 -22.37 -7.57
C TYR A 63 11.29 -20.91 -7.42
N THR A 64 11.83 -20.20 -6.41
CA THR A 64 11.49 -18.78 -6.19
C THR A 64 11.89 -17.89 -7.36
N ASP A 65 13.03 -18.15 -8.00
CA ASP A 65 13.47 -17.41 -9.19
C ASP A 65 12.53 -17.66 -10.39
N ALA A 66 12.07 -18.89 -10.58
CA ALA A 66 11.12 -19.24 -11.63
C ALA A 66 9.76 -18.56 -11.41
N GLU A 67 9.24 -18.58 -10.18
CA GLU A 67 7.99 -17.92 -9.79
C GLU A 67 8.08 -16.39 -9.99
N LEU A 68 9.18 -15.76 -9.56
CA LEU A 68 9.42 -14.33 -9.79
C LEU A 68 9.48 -13.99 -11.28
N LYS A 69 10.08 -14.87 -12.09
CA LYS A 69 10.12 -14.70 -13.55
C LYS A 69 8.72 -14.79 -14.16
N GLN A 70 7.89 -15.73 -13.71
CA GLN A 70 6.50 -15.86 -14.16
C GLN A 70 5.68 -14.61 -13.81
N MET A 71 5.71 -14.19 -12.54
CA MET A 71 4.98 -12.99 -12.09
C MET A 71 5.40 -11.73 -12.86
N LYS A 72 6.69 -11.61 -13.19
CA LYS A 72 7.19 -10.51 -14.02
C LYS A 72 6.61 -10.56 -15.44
N GLN A 73 6.54 -11.74 -16.06
CA GLN A 73 5.95 -11.91 -17.39
C GLN A 73 4.45 -11.56 -17.40
N GLU A 74 3.70 -11.99 -16.38
CA GLU A 74 2.28 -11.67 -16.24
C GLU A 74 2.05 -10.16 -16.05
N ARG A 75 2.86 -9.52 -15.21
CA ARG A 75 2.84 -8.06 -15.08
C ARG A 75 3.13 -7.35 -16.41
N ASP A 76 4.16 -7.79 -17.14
CA ASP A 76 4.54 -7.18 -18.42
C ASP A 76 3.49 -7.44 -19.51
N ARG A 77 2.70 -8.52 -19.39
CA ARG A 77 1.50 -8.76 -20.22
C ARG A 77 0.39 -7.79 -19.87
N ALA A 78 0.04 -7.65 -18.59
CA ALA A 78 -1.01 -6.74 -18.15
C ALA A 78 -0.72 -5.28 -18.50
N ILE A 79 0.56 -4.85 -18.45
CA ILE A 79 0.97 -3.51 -18.90
C ILE A 79 0.66 -3.31 -20.38
N ARG A 80 0.99 -4.30 -21.23
CA ARG A 80 0.70 -4.22 -22.68
C ARG A 80 -0.79 -4.18 -22.96
N GLU A 81 -1.58 -5.01 -22.29
CA GLU A 81 -3.05 -5.02 -22.43
C GLU A 81 -3.65 -3.67 -21.99
N ARG A 82 -3.16 -3.09 -20.89
CA ARG A 82 -3.55 -1.75 -20.45
C ARG A 82 -3.22 -0.69 -21.50
N ASP A 83 -2.00 -0.72 -22.06
CA ASP A 83 -1.56 0.27 -23.05
C ASP A 83 -2.35 0.14 -24.36
N GLU A 84 -2.71 -1.09 -24.77
CA GLU A 84 -3.61 -1.35 -25.90
C GLU A 84 -5.02 -0.77 -25.66
N LEU A 85 -5.60 -1.01 -24.48
CA LEU A 85 -6.90 -0.45 -24.11
C LEU A 85 -6.86 1.08 -24.05
N HIS A 86 -5.77 1.66 -23.55
CA HIS A 86 -5.59 3.10 -23.51
C HIS A 86 -5.57 3.71 -24.92
N LEU A 87 -4.90 3.07 -25.88
CA LEU A 87 -4.93 3.48 -27.28
C LEU A 87 -6.34 3.40 -27.87
N LYS A 88 -7.11 2.35 -27.57
CA LYS A 88 -8.52 2.22 -28.03
C LYS A 88 -9.41 3.33 -27.47
N VAL A 89 -9.24 3.70 -26.20
CA VAL A 89 -9.98 4.81 -25.59
C VAL A 89 -9.68 6.12 -26.32
N LEU A 90 -8.41 6.42 -26.60
CA LEU A 90 -8.03 7.63 -27.34
C LEU A 90 -8.66 7.69 -28.74
N LEU A 91 -8.71 6.57 -29.46
CA LEU A 91 -9.36 6.51 -30.78
C LEU A 91 -10.88 6.74 -30.69
N LEU A 92 -11.54 6.15 -29.68
CA LEU A 92 -12.98 6.36 -29.47
C LEU A 92 -13.30 7.80 -29.06
N GLU A 93 -12.42 8.45 -28.28
CA GLU A 93 -12.54 9.86 -27.95
C GLU A 93 -12.46 10.72 -29.22
N GLU A 94 -11.50 10.45 -30.12
CA GLU A 94 -11.38 11.14 -31.42
C GLU A 94 -12.61 10.94 -32.32
N GLU A 95 -13.15 9.71 -32.39
CA GLU A 95 -14.38 9.41 -33.13
C GLU A 95 -15.59 10.16 -32.55
N LEU A 96 -15.68 10.28 -31.22
CA LEU A 96 -16.77 10.99 -30.55
C LEU A 96 -16.66 12.51 -30.74
N GLU A 97 -15.46 13.07 -30.66
CA GLU A 97 -15.19 14.47 -31.01
C GLU A 97 -15.58 14.78 -32.46
N SER A 98 -15.27 13.86 -33.38
CA SER A 98 -15.66 13.99 -34.79
C SER A 98 -17.17 13.95 -34.99
N ALA A 99 -17.87 13.03 -34.32
CA ALA A 99 -19.32 12.90 -34.40
C ALA A 99 -20.05 14.11 -33.78
N THR A 100 -19.55 14.63 -32.67
CA THR A 100 -20.10 15.84 -32.04
C THR A 100 -19.94 17.08 -32.91
N HIS A 101 -18.79 17.26 -33.56
CA HIS A 101 -18.59 18.33 -34.55
C HIS A 101 -19.57 18.28 -35.74
N LEU A 102 -19.93 17.08 -36.22
CA LEU A 102 -20.93 16.92 -37.28
C LEU A 102 -22.34 17.29 -36.81
N LEU A 103 -22.69 16.95 -35.56
CA LEU A 103 -23.99 17.33 -34.97
C LEU A 103 -24.10 18.85 -34.80
N ASP A 104 -23.06 19.51 -34.29
CA ASP A 104 -23.03 20.97 -34.13
C ASP A 104 -23.11 21.71 -35.47
N SER A 105 -22.45 21.18 -36.50
CA SER A 105 -22.53 21.71 -37.88
C SER A 105 -23.93 21.53 -38.49
N SER A 106 -24.66 20.48 -38.11
CA SER A 106 -26.04 20.25 -38.58
C SER A 106 -27.07 21.15 -37.88
N LEU A 107 -26.89 21.40 -36.57
CA LEU A 107 -27.75 22.28 -35.77
C LEU A 107 -27.63 23.76 -36.16
N THR A 108 -26.46 24.19 -36.64
CA THR A 108 -26.22 25.56 -37.09
C THR A 108 -26.69 25.83 -38.53
N ALA A 109 -27.04 24.79 -39.30
CA ALA A 109 -27.39 24.86 -40.71
C ALA A 109 -28.91 24.95 -41.02
N GLU A 110 -29.80 24.91 -40.01
CA GLU A 110 -31.26 25.03 -40.19
C GLU A 110 -31.82 26.35 -39.62
N PRO A 111 -32.85 26.95 -40.24
CA PRO A 111 -32.67 28.23 -40.90
C PRO A 111 -33.52 29.36 -40.31
N ALA A 112 -33.09 30.59 -40.58
CA ALA A 112 -33.75 31.86 -40.29
C ALA A 112 -35.08 32.11 -41.06
N ALA A 113 -35.87 31.06 -41.34
CA ALA A 113 -37.09 31.15 -42.16
C ALA A 113 -38.29 30.36 -41.58
N ARG A 114 -38.54 30.47 -40.28
CA ARG A 114 -39.86 30.17 -39.69
C ARG A 114 -40.50 31.45 -39.16
N GLU A 115 -41.02 32.24 -40.09
CA GLU A 115 -42.09 33.19 -39.82
C GLU A 115 -43.34 32.42 -39.37
N THR A 116 -43.85 32.81 -38.19
CA THR A 116 -45.27 33.02 -37.88
C THR A 116 -46.31 32.19 -38.64
N ILE A 117 -46.60 30.96 -38.21
CA ILE A 117 -47.89 30.32 -38.49
C ILE A 117 -48.47 29.70 -37.22
N MET A 118 -49.71 30.12 -36.95
CA MET A 118 -50.62 29.85 -35.84
C MET A 118 -50.93 28.35 -35.64
N PRO A 119 -51.17 27.88 -34.40
CA PRO A 119 -51.45 26.46 -34.12
C PRO A 119 -52.92 26.08 -34.38
N PRO A 120 -53.22 24.92 -34.98
CA PRO A 120 -54.54 24.30 -34.94
C PRO A 120 -54.64 23.21 -33.83
N PRO A 121 -55.87 22.83 -33.44
CA PRO A 121 -56.12 21.97 -32.28
C PRO A 121 -56.14 20.46 -32.61
N VAL A 122 -55.67 19.70 -31.63
CA VAL A 122 -56.09 18.35 -31.17
C VAL A 122 -56.60 17.35 -32.22
N SER A 123 -55.91 16.21 -32.36
CA SER A 123 -56.59 14.93 -32.63
C SER A 123 -55.78 13.71 -32.18
N ALA A 124 -56.55 12.71 -31.76
CA ALA A 124 -56.20 11.60 -30.88
C ALA A 124 -55.58 10.37 -31.59
N LEU A 125 -54.80 9.59 -30.81
CA LEU A 125 -54.62 8.13 -30.73
C LEU A 125 -54.94 7.21 -31.94
N PRO A 126 -54.13 6.15 -32.16
CA PRO A 126 -54.46 4.85 -31.53
C PRO A 126 -53.24 4.03 -31.02
N PRO A 127 -53.48 2.96 -30.23
CA PRO A 127 -52.45 2.06 -29.70
C PRO A 127 -52.25 0.83 -30.60
N THR A 128 -51.01 0.37 -30.79
CA THR A 128 -50.80 -1.02 -31.25
C THR A 128 -49.47 -1.61 -30.77
N THR A 129 -49.68 -2.60 -29.90
CA THR A 129 -48.88 -3.72 -29.43
C THR A 129 -47.99 -4.40 -30.49
N SER A 130 -46.73 -4.70 -30.14
CA SER A 130 -45.99 -5.97 -30.42
C SER A 130 -44.60 -5.86 -29.76
N ALA A 131 -44.33 -6.47 -28.61
CA ALA A 131 -44.06 -7.89 -28.38
C ALA A 131 -42.90 -8.43 -29.24
N ILE A 132 -41.71 -8.55 -28.64
CA ILE A 132 -40.81 -9.72 -28.62
C ILE A 132 -39.60 -9.37 -27.74
N ALA A 133 -39.46 -10.11 -26.63
CA ALA A 133 -38.24 -10.20 -25.82
C ALA A 133 -37.23 -11.13 -26.52
N PRO A 134 -35.92 -11.07 -26.19
CA PRO A 134 -35.48 -11.93 -25.08
C PRO A 134 -34.36 -11.32 -24.19
N ALA A 135 -34.57 -11.49 -22.89
CA ALA A 135 -33.61 -11.97 -21.88
C ALA A 135 -32.15 -11.41 -21.85
N THR A 136 -31.91 -10.52 -20.86
CA THR A 136 -30.83 -10.52 -19.80
C THR A 136 -29.34 -10.70 -20.17
N PRO A 137 -28.35 -10.13 -19.43
CA PRO A 137 -28.43 -9.53 -18.08
C PRO A 137 -27.78 -8.15 -17.86
N GLU A 138 -28.40 -7.42 -16.93
CA GLU A 138 -27.81 -6.52 -15.91
C GLU A 138 -26.64 -5.59 -16.29
N SER A 139 -26.99 -4.39 -16.73
CA SER A 139 -26.16 -3.19 -16.58
C SER A 139 -26.93 -2.18 -15.73
N HIS A 140 -26.60 -2.11 -14.44
CA HIS A 140 -27.20 -1.16 -13.51
C HIS A 140 -26.48 0.20 -13.61
N SER A 141 -27.07 1.12 -14.38
CA SER A 141 -27.06 2.58 -14.24
C SER A 141 -28.03 3.12 -15.30
N PRO A 142 -28.67 4.30 -15.19
CA PRO A 142 -28.58 5.35 -14.17
C PRO A 142 -29.98 5.77 -13.61
N LEU A 143 -30.03 6.41 -12.44
CA LEU A 143 -31.25 7.10 -11.99
C LEU A 143 -30.92 8.57 -11.74
N SER A 144 -31.00 9.35 -12.80
CA SER A 144 -31.22 10.79 -12.74
C SER A 144 -32.70 10.99 -12.41
N THR A 145 -32.99 11.44 -11.18
CA THR A 145 -34.29 11.96 -10.80
C THR A 145 -34.07 13.39 -10.33
N GLU A 146 -34.34 14.34 -11.21
CA GLU A 146 -34.80 15.65 -10.76
C GLU A 146 -36.26 15.51 -10.33
N PRO A 147 -36.62 16.13 -9.20
CA PRO A 147 -37.75 17.02 -9.25
C PRO A 147 -37.43 18.35 -8.56
N SER A 148 -37.69 19.43 -9.31
CA SER A 148 -38.02 20.73 -8.75
C SER A 148 -39.17 20.61 -7.75
N ALA A 149 -38.90 20.95 -6.49
CA ALA A 149 -39.92 21.39 -5.54
C ALA A 149 -39.27 22.39 -4.58
N SER A 150 -39.60 23.66 -4.80
CA SER A 150 -39.32 24.80 -3.94
C SER A 150 -40.11 24.65 -2.64
N GLU A 151 -39.50 24.05 -1.63
CA GLU A 151 -39.96 24.16 -0.24
C GLU A 151 -38.99 25.09 0.51
N ASP A 152 -39.55 26.15 1.09
CA ASP A 152 -38.88 27.06 2.03
C ASP A 152 -38.33 26.27 3.22
N ILE A 153 -37.05 25.89 3.14
CA ILE A 153 -36.34 25.23 4.23
C ILE A 153 -36.08 26.27 5.34
N PRO A 154 -36.62 26.09 6.55
CA PRO A 154 -36.38 26.99 7.67
C PRO A 154 -34.89 27.01 7.99
N ALA A 155 -34.36 28.23 8.14
CA ALA A 155 -32.99 28.57 8.51
C ALA A 155 -32.36 27.49 9.42
N SER A 156 -31.35 26.82 8.87
CA SER A 156 -30.58 25.80 9.58
C SER A 156 -30.09 26.36 10.91
N PRO A 157 -30.30 25.63 12.03
CA PRO A 157 -29.79 26.05 13.32
C PRO A 157 -28.26 26.14 13.28
N PRO A 158 -27.67 27.11 14.01
CA PRO A 158 -26.24 27.36 13.97
C PRO A 158 -25.49 26.09 14.33
N GLU A 159 -24.60 25.67 13.44
CA GLU A 159 -23.71 24.52 13.59
C GLU A 159 -23.11 24.57 14.99
N SER A 160 -23.53 23.61 15.82
CA SER A 160 -23.07 23.48 17.18
C SER A 160 -21.55 23.40 17.19
N HIS A 161 -20.91 24.45 17.70
CA HIS A 161 -19.49 24.53 18.01
C HIS A 161 -19.13 23.43 19.01
N LEU A 162 -18.95 22.19 18.51
CA LEU A 162 -18.25 21.18 19.27
C LEU A 162 -16.90 21.79 19.68
N PRO A 163 -16.45 21.60 20.93
CA PRO A 163 -15.19 22.15 21.41
C PRO A 163 -14.09 21.78 20.43
N GLN A 164 -13.64 22.79 19.69
CA GLN A 164 -12.74 22.61 18.56
C GLN A 164 -11.38 22.28 19.15
N LEU A 165 -11.04 20.99 19.11
CA LEU A 165 -9.79 20.47 19.65
C LEU A 165 -8.63 21.13 18.89
N ASP A 166 -7.91 22.03 19.53
CA ASP A 166 -6.77 22.70 18.90
C ASP A 166 -5.52 21.83 18.95
N LEU A 167 -4.95 21.53 17.78
CA LEU A 167 -3.71 20.77 17.63
C LEU A 167 -2.51 21.67 17.28
N SER A 168 -2.64 22.98 17.40
CA SER A 168 -1.60 23.95 17.00
C SER A 168 -0.28 23.77 17.73
N GLU A 169 -0.31 23.30 18.98
CA GLU A 169 0.87 23.02 19.81
C GLU A 169 1.47 21.62 19.57
N PHE A 170 0.75 20.75 18.88
CA PHE A 170 1.19 19.39 18.64
C PHE A 170 2.22 19.31 17.51
N ARG A 171 3.24 18.47 17.73
CA ARG A 171 4.25 18.09 16.76
C ARG A 171 4.04 16.63 16.41
N LEU A 172 3.27 16.39 15.35
CA LEU A 172 2.82 15.06 14.96
C LEU A 172 3.83 14.38 14.03
N ALA A 173 4.19 13.14 14.30
CA ALA A 173 4.86 12.28 13.32
C ALA A 173 3.91 11.21 12.80
N LEU A 174 3.75 11.11 11.48
CA LEU A 174 3.00 10.03 10.83
C LEU A 174 3.98 9.02 10.22
N VAL A 175 3.97 7.80 10.77
CA VAL A 175 4.88 6.72 10.40
C VAL A 175 4.11 5.63 9.65
N GLY A 176 4.47 5.41 8.39
CA GLY A 176 3.88 4.37 7.55
C GLY A 176 2.63 4.80 6.80
N GLY A 177 1.67 3.88 6.62
CA GLY A 177 0.44 4.13 5.87
C GLY A 177 0.66 4.35 4.36
N HIS A 178 -0.42 4.43 3.57
CA HIS A 178 -0.32 4.74 2.13
C HIS A 178 -0.08 6.25 1.94
N PRO A 179 0.68 6.70 0.91
CA PRO A 179 0.92 8.13 0.67
C PRO A 179 -0.36 8.97 0.55
N SER A 180 -1.41 8.43 -0.07
CA SER A 180 -2.71 9.12 -0.17
C SER A 180 -3.39 9.29 1.19
N THR A 181 -3.28 8.28 2.07
CA THR A 181 -3.85 8.35 3.43
C THR A 181 -3.10 9.37 4.27
N ARG A 182 -1.76 9.37 4.26
CA ARG A 182 -0.97 10.37 5.01
C ARG A 182 -1.33 11.79 4.61
N ARG A 183 -1.33 12.08 3.30
CA ARG A 183 -1.68 13.40 2.77
C ARG A 183 -3.08 13.83 3.18
N GLY A 184 -4.08 12.95 3.04
CA GLY A 184 -5.45 13.24 3.42
C GLY A 184 -5.61 13.52 4.92
N VAL A 185 -4.96 12.72 5.78
CA VAL A 185 -4.97 12.93 7.24
C VAL A 185 -4.32 14.26 7.59
N ILE A 186 -3.16 14.58 7.00
CA ILE A 186 -2.46 15.85 7.27
C ILE A 186 -3.30 17.03 6.84
N GLN A 187 -3.83 17.03 5.62
CA GLN A 187 -4.68 18.13 5.12
C GLN A 187 -5.88 18.36 6.05
N GLU A 188 -6.55 17.29 6.49
CA GLU A 188 -7.72 17.41 7.35
C GLU A 188 -7.35 17.91 8.76
N LEU A 189 -6.23 17.45 9.33
CA LEU A 189 -5.70 17.96 10.61
C LEU A 189 -5.26 19.43 10.52
N GLN A 190 -4.71 19.85 9.40
CA GLN A 190 -4.32 21.25 9.18
C GLN A 190 -5.54 22.15 9.03
N MET A 191 -6.50 21.76 8.18
CA MET A 191 -7.66 22.59 7.86
C MET A 191 -8.65 22.72 9.02
N HIS A 192 -8.94 21.63 9.73
CA HIS A 192 -10.01 21.64 10.74
C HIS A 192 -9.51 21.78 12.18
N TYR A 193 -8.27 21.36 12.46
CA TYR A 193 -7.72 21.27 13.82
C TYR A 193 -6.46 22.12 14.03
N GLY A 194 -6.04 22.91 13.04
CA GLY A 194 -4.95 23.89 13.19
C GLY A 194 -3.55 23.28 13.34
N LEU A 195 -3.31 22.04 12.92
CA LEU A 195 -2.00 21.38 13.05
C LEU A 195 -0.91 22.15 12.28
N LYS A 196 0.08 22.73 12.98
CA LYS A 196 1.17 23.52 12.35
C LYS A 196 2.39 22.69 12.00
N HIS A 197 2.72 21.71 12.82
CA HIS A 197 3.98 20.97 12.74
C HIS A 197 3.75 19.48 12.58
N PHE A 198 4.13 18.95 11.43
CA PHE A 198 4.04 17.52 11.15
C PHE A 198 5.31 16.99 10.46
N VAL A 199 5.56 15.70 10.64
CA VAL A 199 6.68 14.99 10.01
C VAL A 199 6.17 13.68 9.42
N GLU A 200 6.38 13.49 8.12
CA GLU A 200 6.08 12.23 7.46
C GLU A 200 7.29 11.29 7.41
N ILE A 201 7.04 10.03 7.77
CA ILE A 201 7.99 8.94 7.61
C ILE A 201 7.35 7.87 6.71
N PRO A 202 7.80 7.76 5.45
CA PRO A 202 7.28 6.79 4.51
C PRO A 202 7.65 5.36 4.93
N ARG A 203 7.01 4.38 4.29
CA ARG A 203 7.34 2.96 4.50
C ARG A 203 8.75 2.67 4.01
N MET A 204 9.37 1.61 4.56
CA MET A 204 10.71 1.19 4.10
C MET A 204 10.77 0.80 2.61
N SER A 205 9.64 0.38 2.03
CA SER A 205 9.54 0.09 0.59
C SER A 205 9.53 1.34 -0.28
N GLU A 206 9.08 2.48 0.26
CA GLU A 206 9.01 3.77 -0.43
C GLU A 206 10.34 4.54 -0.29
N ALA A 207 11.00 4.44 0.87
CA ALA A 207 12.29 5.08 1.10
C ALA A 207 13.18 4.26 2.04
N ASN A 208 14.49 4.32 1.82
CA ASN A 208 15.46 3.73 2.74
C ASN A 208 15.57 4.58 4.01
N THR A 209 14.81 4.17 5.03
CA THR A 209 14.73 4.85 6.32
C THR A 209 15.57 4.11 7.36
N SER A 210 16.72 4.68 7.72
CA SER A 210 17.57 4.12 8.78
C SER A 210 17.13 4.58 10.18
N ARG A 211 17.46 3.80 11.22
CA ARG A 211 17.18 4.13 12.63
C ARG A 211 17.56 5.56 13.00
N ASN A 212 18.74 6.01 12.57
CA ASN A 212 19.23 7.36 12.86
C ASN A 212 18.39 8.44 12.14
N ARG A 213 17.96 8.19 10.90
CA ARG A 213 17.07 9.13 10.18
C ARG A 213 15.70 9.21 10.82
N VAL A 214 15.13 8.09 11.25
CA VAL A 214 13.88 8.06 12.01
C VAL A 214 14.05 8.88 13.28
N LYS A 215 15.06 8.57 14.10
CA LYS A 215 15.38 9.27 15.35
C LYS A 215 15.47 10.79 15.15
N SER A 216 16.29 11.25 14.20
CA SER A 216 16.48 12.69 13.95
C SER A 216 15.18 13.39 13.54
N LYS A 217 14.25 12.68 12.87
CA LYS A 217 12.96 13.23 12.46
C LYS A 217 11.95 13.29 13.61
N ILE A 218 11.83 12.24 14.42
CA ILE A 218 10.75 12.12 15.41
C ILE A 218 11.13 12.57 16.82
N HIS A 219 12.41 12.83 17.13
CA HIS A 219 12.82 13.19 18.49
C HIS A 219 12.14 14.45 19.06
N ARG A 220 11.66 15.36 18.19
CA ARG A 220 10.95 16.60 18.58
C ARG A 220 9.43 16.47 18.56
N CYS A 221 8.90 15.31 18.19
CA CYS A 221 7.47 15.07 18.10
C CYS A 221 6.92 14.65 19.46
N ASN A 222 5.80 15.23 19.86
CA ASN A 222 5.11 14.90 21.11
C ASN A 222 4.02 13.82 20.91
N LEU A 223 3.69 13.52 19.65
CA LEU A 223 2.83 12.41 19.27
C LEU A 223 3.37 11.73 18.01
N VAL A 224 3.63 10.43 18.09
CA VAL A 224 4.08 9.59 16.98
C VAL A 224 2.99 8.57 16.68
N VAL A 225 2.40 8.65 15.48
CA VAL A 225 1.30 7.79 15.05
C VAL A 225 1.82 6.75 14.06
N LEU A 226 1.68 5.48 14.43
CA LEU A 226 2.06 4.31 13.63
C LEU A 226 0.81 3.75 12.93
N ILE A 227 0.78 3.80 11.60
CA ILE A 227 -0.32 3.22 10.81
C ILE A 227 0.06 1.79 10.42
N THR A 228 -0.30 0.81 11.26
CA THR A 228 0.23 -0.56 11.17
C THR A 228 -0.41 -1.43 10.11
N GLY A 229 -1.59 -1.06 9.60
CA GLY A 229 -2.28 -1.78 8.53
C GLY A 229 -1.47 -1.91 7.24
N TYR A 230 -0.32 -1.24 7.15
CA TYR A 230 0.53 -1.27 5.98
C TYR A 230 2.05 -1.19 6.24
N MET A 231 2.51 -1.50 7.45
CA MET A 231 3.93 -1.39 7.83
C MET A 231 4.65 -2.73 7.77
N SER A 232 5.96 -2.69 7.47
CA SER A 232 6.87 -3.80 7.75
C SER A 232 7.28 -3.78 9.22
N HIS A 233 7.38 -4.97 9.83
CA HIS A 233 7.70 -5.17 11.26
C HIS A 233 8.90 -4.35 11.73
N ARG A 234 9.93 -4.22 10.89
CA ARG A 234 11.17 -3.51 11.23
C ARG A 234 10.99 -2.02 11.54
N LEU A 235 10.11 -1.28 10.86
CA LEU A 235 9.93 0.15 11.18
C LEU A 235 9.23 0.33 12.51
N THR A 236 8.24 -0.53 12.78
CA THR A 236 7.55 -0.62 14.07
C THR A 236 8.55 -0.91 15.20
N GLU A 237 9.42 -1.91 15.03
CA GLU A 237 10.49 -2.24 15.99
C GLU A 237 11.45 -1.06 16.22
N ILE A 238 11.81 -0.30 15.17
CA ILE A 238 12.66 0.89 15.31
C ILE A 238 11.98 1.94 16.18
N VAL A 239 10.69 2.24 15.95
CA VAL A 239 9.97 3.25 16.72
C VAL A 239 9.79 2.82 18.17
N PHE A 240 9.40 1.56 18.42
CA PHE A 240 9.28 1.04 19.79
C PHE A 240 10.62 0.99 20.51
N SER A 241 11.68 0.51 19.88
CA SER A 241 13.00 0.53 20.50
C SER A 241 13.59 1.94 20.71
N LEU A 242 13.07 2.97 20.03
CA LEU A 242 13.37 4.38 20.34
C LEU A 242 12.54 4.88 21.53
N LYS A 243 11.29 4.43 21.65
CA LYS A 243 10.43 4.69 22.81
C LYS A 243 11.02 4.09 24.08
N ASP A 244 11.38 2.81 24.05
CA ASP A 244 11.94 2.06 25.18
C ASP A 244 13.29 2.65 25.64
N ALA A 245 14.06 3.20 24.70
CA ALA A 245 15.31 3.90 25.00
C ALA A 245 15.11 5.32 25.55
N GLY A 246 13.88 5.81 25.72
CA GLY A 246 13.59 7.17 26.17
C GLY A 246 14.03 8.26 25.19
N MET A 247 14.17 7.94 23.90
CA MET A 247 14.64 8.89 22.87
C MET A 247 13.50 9.69 22.23
N LEU A 248 12.25 9.39 22.57
CA LEU A 248 11.06 10.08 22.08
C LEU A 248 10.50 10.97 23.17
N ALA A 249 10.22 12.24 22.84
CA ALA A 249 9.70 13.22 23.79
C ALA A 249 8.21 13.02 24.14
N GLY A 250 7.49 12.20 23.38
CA GLY A 250 6.06 12.01 23.58
C GLY A 250 5.56 10.62 23.25
N ASP A 251 4.24 10.52 23.10
CA ASP A 251 3.56 9.24 23.06
C ASP A 251 3.61 8.60 21.68
N VAL A 252 3.57 7.27 21.69
CA VAL A 252 3.51 6.45 20.48
C VAL A 252 2.13 5.81 20.42
N LEU A 253 1.33 6.22 19.44
CA LEU A 253 -0.02 5.74 19.18
C LEU A 253 0.00 4.75 18.01
N GLN A 254 -0.28 3.48 18.30
CA GLN A 254 -0.35 2.44 17.28
C GLN A 254 -1.80 2.27 16.82
N LEU A 255 -2.07 2.55 15.54
CA LEU A 255 -3.39 2.46 14.94
C LEU A 255 -3.46 1.29 13.95
N SER A 256 -4.38 0.36 14.20
CA SER A 256 -4.68 -0.80 13.33
C SER A 256 -5.71 -0.48 12.23
N CYS A 257 -6.23 0.74 12.20
CA CYS A 257 -7.27 1.13 11.24
C CYS A 257 -6.71 1.30 9.81
N LYS A 258 -7.59 1.08 8.83
CA LYS A 258 -7.36 1.37 7.42
C LYS A 258 -8.11 2.64 7.03
N GLY A 259 -7.57 3.37 6.05
CA GLY A 259 -8.21 4.58 5.50
C GLY A 259 -7.99 5.86 6.32
N LYS A 260 -8.41 6.99 5.73
CA LYS A 260 -8.21 8.34 6.27
C LYS A 260 -9.02 8.56 7.56
N SER A 261 -10.33 8.28 7.51
CA SER A 261 -11.26 8.57 8.60
C SER A 261 -10.95 7.79 9.88
N GLY A 262 -10.52 6.53 9.76
CA GLY A 262 -10.12 5.71 10.92
C GLY A 262 -8.89 6.27 11.63
N VAL A 263 -7.88 6.71 10.85
CA VAL A 263 -6.66 7.30 11.41
C VAL A 263 -6.97 8.61 12.13
N LEU A 264 -7.77 9.48 11.52
CA LEU A 264 -8.20 10.74 12.15
C LEU A 264 -8.94 10.51 13.46
N ARG A 265 -9.93 9.62 13.46
CA ARG A 265 -10.69 9.30 14.67
C ARG A 265 -9.78 8.84 15.80
N GLY A 266 -8.85 7.93 15.51
CA GLY A 266 -7.90 7.44 16.52
C GLY A 266 -6.97 8.52 17.07
N ILE A 267 -6.51 9.45 16.23
CA ILE A 267 -5.69 10.59 16.68
C ILE A 267 -6.50 11.50 17.61
N LEU A 268 -7.71 11.88 17.19
CA LEU A 268 -8.54 12.82 17.95
C LEU A 268 -9.01 12.24 19.28
N GLU A 269 -9.36 10.96 19.30
CA GLU A 269 -9.73 10.24 20.52
C GLU A 269 -8.57 10.20 21.52
N HIS A 270 -7.35 9.92 21.04
CA HIS A 270 -6.15 9.90 21.88
C HIS A 270 -5.79 11.29 22.43
N VAL A 271 -5.96 12.35 21.63
CA VAL A 271 -5.71 13.72 22.11
C VAL A 271 -6.77 14.12 23.13
N LYS A 272 -8.06 13.84 22.88
CA LYS A 272 -9.13 14.08 23.85
C LYS A 272 -8.87 13.38 25.19
N SER A 273 -8.40 12.13 25.16
CA SER A 273 -8.10 11.38 26.38
C SER A 273 -6.91 11.94 27.17
N LYS A 274 -6.04 12.74 26.53
CA LYS A 274 -4.83 13.30 27.16
C LYS A 274 -5.02 14.74 27.67
N THR A 275 -5.99 15.46 27.12
CA THR A 275 -6.34 16.83 27.54
C THR A 275 -7.34 16.86 28.71
N THR A 276 -8.04 15.75 28.96
CA THR A 276 -8.98 15.60 30.08
C THR A 276 -8.25 15.11 31.32
#